data_AF-A0A662T6I6-F1
#
_entry.id   AF-A0A662T6I6-F1
#
_cell.length_a   1.000
_cell.length_b   1.000
_cell.length_c   1.000
_cell.angle_alpha   90.00
_cell.angle_beta   90.00
_cell.angle_gamma   90.00
#
_symmetry.space_group_name_H-M   'P 1'
#
loop_
_entity.id
_entity.type
_entity.pdbx_description
1 polymer ?
#
loop_
_entity_poly.entity_id
_entity_poly.type
_entity_poly.pdbx_seq_one_letter_code
_entity_poly.pdbx_strand_id
1 'polypeptide(L)'
;MRRITIAEATRRVIKAHPSLLDGILMDIVNYSALSRKILREVAKLTGDVNVSVDSIKMALVRFSDELRRREIQLENRIMDILAKSTLELKNDVAVITIKQQPLLNKISKVIELSGSRFFQLTQGTETFSLVIDQRNLSSLIGLFEKRDLVMCITNQSALILISPEEIIHVPGIIAYITSILARRGINITQIISCHTDTVFIVDRKQAIDAYNALEEAILHLRRK
;
A
#
# COMPACT_ATOMS: atom_id res chain seq x y z
N MET A 1 9.27 -33.33 19.46
CA MET A 1 9.15 -32.01 18.79
C MET A 1 10.54 -31.44 18.57
N ARG A 2 10.85 -30.95 17.36
CA ARG A 2 12.16 -30.38 17.02
C ARG A 2 12.43 -29.16 17.94
N ARG A 3 13.42 -29.26 18.85
CA ARG A 3 13.83 -28.11 19.69
C ARG A 3 14.39 -27.03 18.78
N ILE A 4 13.76 -25.85 18.77
CA ILE A 4 14.26 -24.69 18.02
C ILE A 4 15.32 -23.96 18.86
N THR A 5 16.22 -23.22 18.21
CA THR A 5 17.29 -22.49 18.89
C THR A 5 16.74 -21.26 19.64
N ILE A 6 17.48 -20.76 20.64
CA ILE A 6 17.14 -19.50 21.33
C ILE A 6 16.97 -18.35 20.33
N ALA A 7 17.82 -18.30 19.29
CA ALA A 7 17.72 -17.29 18.24
C ALA A 7 16.40 -17.39 17.46
N GLU A 8 16.00 -18.59 17.04
CA GLU A 8 14.76 -18.81 16.31
C GLU A 8 13.53 -18.56 17.19
N ALA A 9 13.54 -19.01 18.45
CA ALA A 9 12.49 -18.72 19.40
C ALA A 9 12.35 -17.21 19.66
N THR A 10 13.47 -16.51 19.86
CA THR A 10 13.48 -15.04 20.03
C THR A 10 12.87 -14.35 18.81
N ARG A 11 13.26 -14.75 17.58
CA ARG A 11 12.68 -14.20 16.35
C ARG A 11 11.16 -14.40 16.28
N ARG A 12 10.67 -15.57 16.64
CA ARG A 12 9.22 -15.86 16.64
C ARG A 12 8.46 -14.98 17.62
N VAL A 13 8.98 -14.82 18.85
CA VAL A 13 8.35 -13.95 19.85
C VAL A 13 8.29 -12.52 19.33
N ILE A 14 9.37 -11.98 18.78
CA ILE A 14 9.37 -10.62 18.24
C ILE A 14 8.43 -10.48 17.04
N LYS A 15 8.44 -11.42 16.09
CA LYS A 15 7.55 -11.37 14.91
C LYS A 15 6.07 -11.46 15.26
N ALA A 16 5.72 -12.04 16.40
CA ALA A 16 4.34 -12.07 16.89
C ALA A 16 3.87 -10.71 17.45
N HIS A 17 4.78 -9.73 17.61
CA HIS A 17 4.51 -8.42 18.21
C HIS A 17 4.97 -7.29 17.27
N PRO A 18 4.11 -6.81 16.35
CA PRO A 18 4.47 -5.76 15.39
C PRO A 18 5.08 -4.50 16.01
N SER A 19 4.53 -4.02 17.13
CA SER A 19 5.05 -2.83 17.82
C SER A 19 6.48 -2.97 18.34
N LEU A 20 6.94 -4.19 18.62
CA LEU A 20 8.33 -4.44 19.00
C LEU A 20 9.26 -4.40 17.78
N LEU A 21 8.79 -4.85 16.61
CA LEU A 21 9.55 -4.74 15.37
C LEU A 21 9.82 -3.27 15.03
N ASP A 22 8.79 -2.43 15.11
CA ASP A 22 8.92 -0.99 14.86
C ASP A 22 9.93 -0.36 15.82
N GLY A 23 9.83 -0.64 17.11
CA GLY A 23 10.78 -0.14 18.11
C GLY A 23 12.22 -0.62 17.90
N ILE A 24 12.40 -1.85 17.42
CA ILE A 24 13.73 -2.41 17.08
C ILE A 24 14.34 -1.69 15.88
N LEU A 25 13.53 -1.45 14.84
CA LEU A 25 13.93 -0.73 13.63
C LEU A 25 14.27 0.73 13.95
N MET A 26 13.50 1.38 14.83
CA MET A 26 13.72 2.76 15.29
C MET A 26 14.86 2.93 16.29
N ASP A 27 15.53 1.85 16.71
CA ASP A 27 16.61 1.89 17.73
C ASP A 27 16.21 2.44 19.11
N ILE A 28 14.94 2.28 19.51
CA ILE A 28 14.41 2.83 20.77
C ILE A 28 14.16 1.75 21.83
N VAL A 29 14.51 0.48 21.55
CA VAL A 29 14.23 -0.66 22.43
C VAL A 29 15.42 -0.97 23.33
N ASN A 30 15.17 -1.02 24.65
CA ASN A 30 16.14 -1.55 25.60
C ASN A 30 16.17 -3.09 25.55
N TYR A 31 17.16 -3.67 24.87
CA TYR A 31 17.27 -5.12 24.72
C TYR A 31 17.46 -5.87 26.03
N SER A 32 18.12 -5.28 27.04
CA SER A 32 18.24 -5.92 28.36
C SER A 32 16.87 -6.07 29.04
N ALA A 33 16.02 -5.04 28.95
CA ALA A 33 14.66 -5.07 29.49
C ALA A 33 13.77 -6.03 28.69
N LEU A 34 13.87 -5.98 27.35
CA LEU A 34 13.09 -6.84 26.46
C LEU A 34 13.44 -8.32 26.68
N SER A 35 14.72 -8.67 26.82
CA SER A 35 15.16 -10.05 27.09
C SER A 35 14.53 -10.62 28.36
N ARG A 36 14.47 -9.83 29.44
CA ARG A 36 13.79 -10.26 30.69
C ARG A 36 12.30 -10.47 30.46
N LYS A 37 11.66 -9.61 29.68
CA LYS A 37 10.23 -9.68 29.39
C LYS A 37 9.86 -10.95 28.61
N ILE A 38 10.66 -11.33 27.62
CA ILE A 38 10.36 -12.47 26.73
C ILE A 38 10.96 -13.81 27.20
N LEU A 39 11.74 -13.81 28.29
CA LEU A 39 12.47 -14.97 28.79
C LEU A 39 11.62 -16.23 28.92
N ARG A 40 10.45 -16.12 29.58
CA ARG A 40 9.56 -17.26 29.82
C ARG A 40 9.01 -17.84 28.52
N GLU A 41 8.68 -16.99 27.56
CA GLU A 41 8.13 -17.40 26.27
C GLU A 41 9.19 -18.10 25.41
N VAL A 42 10.41 -17.55 25.38
CA VAL A 42 11.55 -18.17 24.69
C VAL A 42 11.92 -19.53 25.31
N ALA A 43 11.97 -19.64 26.64
CA ALA A 43 12.22 -20.90 27.34
C ALA A 43 11.15 -21.95 27.00
N LYS A 44 9.86 -21.56 26.97
CA LYS A 44 8.75 -22.44 26.59
C LYS A 44 8.88 -22.94 25.14
N LEU A 45 9.22 -22.04 24.20
CA LEU A 45 9.35 -22.37 22.78
C LEU A 45 10.56 -23.26 22.46
N THR A 46 11.67 -23.05 23.17
CA THR A 46 12.88 -23.87 23.03
C THR A 46 12.76 -25.22 23.75
N GLY A 47 11.92 -25.30 24.79
CA GLY A 47 11.87 -26.45 25.70
C GLY A 47 13.13 -26.56 26.55
N ASP A 48 13.85 -25.45 26.73
CA ASP A 48 15.08 -25.35 27.51
C ASP A 48 14.85 -24.43 28.71
N VAL A 49 15.12 -24.93 29.90
CA VAL A 49 14.98 -24.20 31.17
C VAL A 49 16.21 -23.36 31.49
N ASN A 50 17.33 -23.58 30.79
CA ASN A 50 18.60 -22.88 31.00
C ASN A 50 18.79 -21.66 30.08
N VAL A 51 17.73 -21.21 29.40
CA VAL A 51 17.80 -19.99 28.59
C VAL A 51 18.18 -18.80 29.47
N SER A 52 19.28 -18.13 29.13
CA SER A 52 19.74 -16.94 29.85
C SER A 52 19.28 -15.65 29.18
N VAL A 53 19.12 -14.59 29.99
CA VAL A 53 18.80 -13.24 29.51
C VAL A 53 19.85 -12.75 28.51
N ASP A 54 21.12 -13.06 28.74
CA ASP A 54 22.23 -12.67 27.85
C ASP A 54 22.17 -13.40 26.50
N SER A 55 21.80 -14.68 26.48
CA SER A 55 21.61 -15.43 25.24
C SER A 55 20.48 -14.83 24.39
N ILE A 56 19.38 -14.43 25.02
CA ILE A 56 18.28 -13.73 24.34
C ILE A 56 18.73 -12.36 23.86
N LYS A 57 19.48 -11.60 24.68
CA LYS A 57 19.99 -10.28 24.31
C LYS A 57 20.87 -10.36 23.07
N MET A 58 21.79 -11.32 23.03
CA MET A 58 22.64 -11.56 21.86
C MET A 58 21.83 -11.95 20.62
N ALA A 59 20.77 -12.76 20.80
CA ALA A 59 19.85 -13.08 19.73
C ALA A 59 19.08 -11.85 19.21
N LEU A 60 18.63 -10.96 20.10
CA LEU A 60 17.96 -9.71 19.75
C LEU A 60 18.88 -8.77 18.98
N VAL A 61 20.12 -8.54 19.44
CA VAL A 61 21.10 -7.68 18.75
C VAL A 61 21.38 -8.19 17.34
N ARG A 62 21.61 -9.50 17.19
CA ARG A 62 21.85 -10.09 15.87
C ARG A 62 20.63 -9.95 14.96
N PHE A 63 19.44 -10.13 15.53
CA PHE A 63 18.20 -10.02 14.78
C PHE A 63 17.90 -8.57 14.38
N SER A 64 18.16 -7.59 15.25
CA SER A 64 18.00 -6.16 14.94
C SER A 64 18.91 -5.73 13.80
N ASP A 65 20.16 -6.16 13.80
CA ASP A 65 21.10 -5.85 12.72
C ASP A 65 20.62 -6.43 11.38
N GLU A 66 20.15 -7.68 11.39
CA GLU A 66 19.59 -8.32 10.20
C GLU A 66 18.33 -7.61 9.70
N LEU A 67 17.43 -7.23 10.60
CA LEU A 67 16.21 -6.48 10.28
C LEU A 67 16.55 -5.12 9.64
N ARG A 68 17.43 -4.34 10.26
CA ARG A 68 17.82 -3.02 9.74
C ARG A 68 18.46 -3.10 8.36
N ARG A 69 19.34 -4.08 8.12
CA ARG A 69 19.95 -4.27 6.80
C ARG A 69 18.91 -4.57 5.73
N ARG A 70 17.94 -5.44 6.05
CA ARG A 70 16.83 -5.77 5.14
C ARG A 70 15.95 -4.55 4.89
N GLU A 71 15.66 -3.77 5.92
CA GLU A 71 14.85 -2.55 5.81
C GLU A 71 15.53 -1.52 4.91
N ILE A 72 16.81 -1.23 5.14
CA ILE A 72 17.60 -0.31 4.30
C ILE A 72 17.62 -0.78 2.84
N GLN A 73 17.79 -2.08 2.60
CA GLN A 73 17.76 -2.63 1.24
C GLN A 73 16.39 -2.46 0.59
N LEU A 74 15.31 -2.67 1.33
CA LEU A 74 13.95 -2.49 0.84
C LEU A 74 13.67 -1.01 0.54
N GLU A 75 14.00 -0.11 1.46
CA GLU A 75 13.87 1.34 1.28
C GLU A 75 14.62 1.80 0.03
N ASN A 76 15.87 1.36 -0.16
CA ASN A 76 16.64 1.71 -1.35
C ASN A 76 15.97 1.24 -2.65
N ARG A 77 15.37 0.04 -2.67
CA ARG A 77 14.65 -0.46 -3.85
C ARG A 77 13.38 0.36 -4.12
N ILE A 78 12.64 0.73 -3.07
CA ILE A 78 11.47 1.61 -3.19
C ILE A 78 11.90 2.96 -3.76
N MET A 79 12.97 3.56 -3.22
CA MET A 79 13.50 4.84 -3.67
C MET A 79 13.95 4.81 -5.13
N ASP A 80 14.66 3.76 -5.56
CA ASP A 80 15.12 3.59 -6.94
C ASP A 80 13.95 3.50 -7.94
N ILE A 81 12.91 2.71 -7.60
CA ILE A 81 11.71 2.60 -8.44
C ILE A 81 11.02 3.95 -8.56
N LEU A 82 10.77 4.64 -7.44
CA LEU A 82 10.10 5.94 -7.44
C LEU A 82 10.89 7.01 -8.19
N ALA A 83 12.22 7.01 -8.10
CA ALA A 83 13.07 7.92 -8.86
C ALA A 83 12.92 7.71 -10.39
N LYS A 84 12.66 6.47 -10.82
CA LYS A 84 12.44 6.10 -12.23
C LYS A 84 10.99 6.22 -12.68
N SER A 85 10.05 6.46 -11.77
CA SER A 85 8.63 6.61 -12.10
C SER A 85 8.32 7.98 -12.72
N THR A 86 7.27 8.02 -13.55
CA THR A 86 6.66 9.25 -14.09
C THR A 86 5.29 9.46 -13.48
N LEU A 87 4.91 10.72 -13.24
CA LEU A 87 3.64 11.09 -12.64
C LEU A 87 2.80 11.91 -13.63
N GLU A 88 1.58 11.44 -13.90
CA GLU A 88 0.60 12.16 -14.71
C GLU A 88 -0.62 12.55 -13.86
N LEU A 89 -1.24 13.68 -14.20
CA LEU A 89 -2.49 14.13 -13.61
C LEU A 89 -3.58 14.17 -14.67
N LYS A 90 -4.68 13.47 -14.41
CA LYS A 90 -5.90 13.52 -15.22
C LYS A 90 -7.06 14.08 -14.42
N ASN A 91 -7.50 15.28 -14.79
CA ASN A 91 -8.69 15.91 -14.22
C ASN A 91 -9.97 15.39 -14.87
N ASP A 92 -11.10 15.83 -14.33
CA ASP A 92 -12.43 15.57 -14.90
C ASP A 92 -12.74 14.07 -14.99
N VAL A 93 -12.47 13.33 -13.90
CA VAL A 93 -12.90 11.94 -13.76
C VAL A 93 -14.03 11.83 -12.73
N ALA A 94 -14.84 10.79 -12.89
CA ALA A 94 -15.90 10.41 -11.96
C ALA A 94 -15.75 8.95 -11.56
N VAL A 95 -16.11 8.64 -10.32
CA VAL A 95 -16.18 7.28 -9.78
C VAL A 95 -17.64 6.88 -9.63
N ILE A 96 -18.02 5.73 -10.16
CA ILE A 96 -19.39 5.22 -10.06
C ILE A 96 -19.37 3.75 -9.67
N THR A 97 -20.10 3.41 -8.62
CA THR A 97 -20.25 2.05 -8.12
C THR A 97 -21.63 1.53 -8.50
N ILE A 98 -21.67 0.39 -9.16
CA ILE A 98 -22.88 -0.25 -9.70
C ILE A 98 -22.96 -1.68 -9.18
N LYS A 99 -24.16 -2.16 -8.89
CA LYS A 99 -24.38 -3.57 -8.53
C LYS A 99 -23.88 -4.52 -9.62
N GLN A 100 -23.39 -5.69 -9.23
CA GLN A 100 -22.75 -6.64 -10.13
C GLN A 100 -23.65 -7.11 -11.28
N GLN A 101 -24.85 -7.60 -10.95
CA GLN A 101 -25.77 -8.22 -11.92
C GLN A 101 -26.21 -7.23 -13.03
N PRO A 102 -26.70 -6.01 -12.72
CA PRO A 102 -27.04 -5.04 -13.77
C PRO A 102 -25.87 -4.70 -14.70
N LEU A 103 -24.65 -4.56 -14.15
CA LEU A 103 -23.47 -4.22 -14.95
C LEU A 103 -23.11 -5.34 -15.93
N LEU A 104 -23.07 -6.60 -15.47
CA LEU A 104 -22.74 -7.75 -16.31
C LEU A 104 -23.70 -7.87 -17.49
N ASN A 105 -25.01 -7.67 -17.25
CA ASN A 105 -26.02 -7.69 -18.31
C ASN A 105 -25.85 -6.59 -19.37
N LYS A 106 -25.11 -5.53 -19.05
CA LYS A 106 -24.90 -4.35 -19.90
C LYS A 106 -23.43 -4.11 -20.22
N ILE A 107 -22.56 -5.11 -19.99
CA ILE A 107 -21.10 -4.93 -20.05
C ILE A 107 -20.62 -4.48 -21.43
N SER A 108 -21.20 -4.99 -22.51
CA SER A 108 -20.84 -4.57 -23.88
C SER A 108 -21.08 -3.07 -24.09
N LYS A 109 -22.22 -2.55 -23.63
CA LYS A 109 -22.54 -1.11 -23.72
C LYS A 109 -21.63 -0.26 -22.83
N VAL A 110 -21.26 -0.78 -21.66
CA VAL A 110 -20.28 -0.13 -20.76
C VAL A 110 -18.91 -0.05 -21.44
N ILE A 111 -18.47 -1.11 -22.12
CA ILE A 111 -17.21 -1.16 -22.87
C ILE A 111 -17.26 -0.27 -24.11
N GLU A 112 -18.39 -0.14 -24.80
CA GLU A 112 -18.52 0.82 -25.91
C GLU A 112 -18.26 2.27 -25.45
N LEU A 113 -18.69 2.61 -24.22
CA LEU A 113 -18.38 3.90 -23.59
C LEU A 113 -16.90 4.01 -23.13
N SER A 114 -16.16 2.91 -23.10
CA SER A 114 -14.75 2.88 -22.72
C SER A 114 -13.80 3.43 -23.78
N GLY A 115 -14.25 3.68 -25.01
CA GLY A 115 -13.47 4.34 -26.09
C GLY A 115 -13.04 5.80 -25.78
N SER A 116 -13.24 6.25 -24.55
CA SER A 116 -12.80 7.55 -24.05
C SER A 116 -11.40 7.49 -23.45
N ARG A 117 -10.76 8.66 -23.34
CA ARG A 117 -9.34 8.81 -22.95
C ARG A 117 -8.98 8.24 -21.57
N PHE A 118 -9.93 7.77 -20.77
CA PHE A 118 -9.70 7.12 -19.47
C PHE A 118 -10.91 6.32 -19.02
N PHE A 119 -10.68 5.04 -18.80
CA PHE A 119 -11.68 4.09 -18.36
C PHE A 119 -11.00 3.04 -17.49
N GLN A 120 -11.51 2.83 -16.29
CA GLN A 120 -11.10 1.75 -15.40
C GLN A 120 -12.35 1.06 -14.87
N LEU A 121 -12.36 -0.27 -14.92
CA LEU A 121 -13.41 -1.11 -14.38
C LEU A 121 -12.79 -2.04 -13.36
N THR A 122 -13.26 -1.98 -12.11
CA THR A 122 -12.77 -2.80 -11.00
C THR A 122 -13.93 -3.57 -10.39
N GLN A 123 -13.80 -4.89 -10.30
CA GLN A 123 -14.80 -5.73 -9.65
C GLN A 123 -14.53 -5.81 -8.15
N GLY A 124 -15.52 -5.44 -7.33
CA GLY A 124 -15.60 -5.77 -5.91
C GLY A 124 -16.35 -7.09 -5.67
N THR A 125 -16.61 -7.43 -4.41
CA THR A 125 -17.32 -8.67 -4.06
C THR A 125 -18.77 -8.69 -4.55
N GLU A 126 -19.46 -7.56 -4.51
CA GLU A 126 -20.90 -7.44 -4.85
C GLU A 126 -21.19 -6.32 -5.87
N THR A 127 -20.18 -5.56 -6.24
CA THR A 127 -20.30 -4.36 -7.07
C THR A 127 -19.18 -4.28 -8.07
N PHE A 128 -19.33 -3.40 -9.06
CA PHE A 128 -18.24 -2.88 -9.86
C PHE A 128 -18.06 -1.40 -9.56
N SER A 129 -16.82 -0.96 -9.46
CA SER A 129 -16.46 0.45 -9.51
C SER A 129 -15.92 0.79 -10.89
N LEU A 130 -16.41 1.88 -11.48
CA LEU A 130 -15.90 2.44 -12.71
C LEU A 130 -15.30 3.80 -12.43
N VAL A 131 -14.11 4.05 -12.97
CA VAL A 131 -13.53 5.38 -13.06
C VAL A 131 -13.51 5.80 -14.52
N ILE A 132 -14.22 6.87 -14.84
CA ILE A 132 -14.44 7.30 -16.23
C ILE A 132 -14.24 8.80 -16.38
N ASP A 133 -14.02 9.25 -17.60
CA ASP A 133 -14.12 10.66 -17.96
C ASP A 133 -15.52 11.21 -17.62
N GLN A 134 -15.56 12.35 -16.93
CA GLN A 134 -16.78 13.02 -16.44
C GLN A 134 -17.79 13.28 -17.56
N ARG A 135 -17.34 13.45 -18.81
CA ARG A 135 -18.21 13.67 -19.99
C ARG A 135 -19.09 12.47 -20.31
N ASN A 136 -18.68 11.27 -19.94
CA ASN A 136 -19.41 10.03 -20.22
C ASN A 136 -20.30 9.60 -19.06
N LEU A 137 -20.26 10.30 -17.93
CA LEU A 137 -20.99 9.92 -16.74
C LEU A 137 -22.50 9.87 -16.97
N SER A 138 -23.07 10.88 -17.62
CA SER A 138 -24.51 10.92 -17.90
C SER A 138 -24.95 9.77 -18.80
N SER A 139 -24.17 9.46 -19.84
CA SER A 139 -24.45 8.33 -20.75
C SER A 139 -24.36 6.99 -20.01
N LEU A 140 -23.35 6.81 -19.17
CA LEU A 140 -23.18 5.59 -18.37
C LEU A 140 -24.32 5.43 -17.36
N ILE A 141 -24.67 6.48 -16.61
CA ILE A 141 -25.79 6.47 -15.66
C ILE A 141 -27.10 6.12 -16.36
N GLY A 142 -27.34 6.68 -17.56
CA GLY A 142 -28.53 6.40 -18.36
C GLY A 142 -28.70 4.94 -18.78
N LEU A 143 -27.65 4.12 -18.72
CA LEU A 143 -27.76 2.69 -18.95
C LEU A 143 -28.43 1.95 -17.79
N PHE A 144 -28.47 2.51 -16.58
CA PHE A 144 -28.86 1.81 -15.36
C PHE A 144 -30.08 2.45 -14.68
N GLU A 145 -30.81 1.64 -13.91
CA GLU A 145 -31.86 2.20 -13.07
C GLU A 145 -31.26 2.80 -11.80
N LYS A 146 -31.96 3.77 -11.17
CA LYS A 146 -31.49 4.39 -9.91
C LYS A 146 -31.20 3.36 -8.80
N ARG A 147 -31.92 2.25 -8.76
CA ARG A 147 -31.73 1.16 -7.77
C ARG A 147 -30.46 0.33 -8.00
N ASP A 148 -29.88 0.40 -9.19
CA ASP A 148 -28.66 -0.34 -9.57
C ASP A 148 -27.40 0.43 -9.18
N LEU A 149 -27.51 1.76 -9.04
CA LEU A 149 -26.43 2.67 -8.67
C LEU A 149 -26.25 2.67 -7.15
N VAL A 150 -25.04 2.33 -6.70
CA VAL A 150 -24.67 2.31 -5.28
C VAL A 150 -24.08 3.64 -4.86
N MET A 151 -23.19 4.19 -5.68
CA MET A 151 -22.47 5.43 -5.38
C MET A 151 -22.07 6.13 -6.67
N CYS A 152 -22.04 7.46 -6.63
CA CYS A 152 -21.51 8.29 -7.70
C CYS A 152 -20.77 9.48 -7.08
N ILE A 153 -19.48 9.59 -7.37
CA ILE A 153 -18.60 10.66 -6.90
C ILE A 153 -18.08 11.40 -8.13
N THR A 154 -18.40 12.68 -8.22
CA THR A 154 -17.94 13.57 -9.29
C THR A 154 -16.79 14.44 -8.79
N ASN A 155 -16.24 15.29 -9.67
CA ASN A 155 -15.17 16.21 -9.33
C ASN A 155 -13.95 15.48 -8.74
N GLN A 156 -13.58 14.36 -9.35
CA GLN A 156 -12.39 13.63 -8.97
C GLN A 156 -11.26 13.89 -9.98
N SER A 157 -10.05 13.52 -9.61
CA SER A 157 -8.86 13.53 -10.47
C SER A 157 -8.05 12.26 -10.23
N ALA A 158 -7.40 11.78 -11.28
CA ALA A 158 -6.55 10.60 -11.23
C ALA A 158 -5.08 11.03 -11.28
N LEU A 159 -4.30 10.62 -10.29
CA LEU A 159 -2.84 10.66 -10.29
C LEU A 159 -2.35 9.31 -10.77
N ILE A 160 -1.63 9.27 -11.87
CA ILE A 160 -1.17 8.04 -12.51
C ILE A 160 0.34 8.00 -12.35
N LEU A 161 0.81 7.08 -11.51
CA LEU A 161 2.23 6.80 -11.33
C LEU A 161 2.62 5.61 -12.21
N ILE A 162 3.40 5.89 -13.25
CA ILE A 162 3.92 4.89 -14.19
C ILE A 162 5.33 4.54 -13.73
N SER A 163 5.53 3.31 -13.29
CA SER A 163 6.78 2.84 -12.67
C SER A 163 7.45 1.77 -13.52
N PRO A 164 8.75 1.50 -13.33
CA PRO A 164 9.40 0.36 -14.00
C PRO A 164 8.87 -0.98 -13.45
N GLU A 165 9.03 -2.07 -14.21
CA GLU A 165 8.40 -3.38 -13.98
C GLU A 165 8.66 -3.96 -12.59
N GLU A 166 9.77 -3.60 -11.96
CA GLU A 166 10.15 -4.01 -10.61
C GLU A 166 9.08 -3.67 -9.56
N ILE A 167 8.22 -2.67 -9.81
CA ILE A 167 7.08 -2.33 -8.94
C ILE A 167 6.17 -3.53 -8.64
N ILE A 168 6.07 -4.49 -9.57
CA ILE A 168 5.23 -5.68 -9.43
C ILE A 168 5.71 -6.60 -8.29
N HIS A 169 7.01 -6.55 -7.95
CA HIS A 169 7.64 -7.49 -7.01
C HIS A 169 8.29 -6.81 -5.79
N VAL A 170 8.25 -5.48 -5.70
CA VAL A 170 8.80 -4.72 -4.56
C VAL A 170 7.68 -4.32 -3.61
N PRO A 171 7.66 -4.85 -2.37
CA PRO A 171 6.67 -4.45 -1.39
C PRO A 171 6.93 -3.02 -0.88
N GLY A 172 5.88 -2.37 -0.36
CA GLY A 172 6.01 -1.11 0.37
C GLY A 172 5.85 0.17 -0.47
N ILE A 173 5.88 0.10 -1.79
CA ILE A 173 5.73 1.28 -2.67
C ILE A 173 4.38 1.98 -2.43
N ILE A 174 3.28 1.23 -2.41
CA ILE A 174 1.95 1.78 -2.13
C ILE A 174 1.89 2.38 -0.73
N ALA A 175 2.48 1.73 0.27
CA ALA A 175 2.54 2.24 1.64
C ALA A 175 3.32 3.57 1.71
N TYR A 176 4.46 3.66 1.02
CA TYR A 176 5.26 4.87 0.94
C TYR A 176 4.47 6.04 0.32
N ILE A 177 3.88 5.84 -0.87
CA ILE A 177 3.13 6.87 -1.58
C ILE A 177 1.91 7.34 -0.77
N THR A 178 1.13 6.38 -0.27
CA THR A 178 -0.07 6.70 0.54
C THR A 178 0.31 7.40 1.85
N SER A 179 1.47 7.10 2.44
CA SER A 179 1.96 7.83 3.62
C SER A 179 2.25 9.31 3.34
N ILE A 180 2.79 9.63 2.15
CA ILE A 180 3.03 11.02 1.73
C ILE A 180 1.70 11.77 1.61
N LEU A 181 0.73 11.17 0.90
CA LEU A 181 -0.60 11.74 0.72
C LEU A 181 -1.32 11.92 2.07
N ALA A 182 -1.28 10.90 2.93
CA ALA A 182 -1.90 10.94 4.25
C ALA A 182 -1.31 12.04 5.15
N ARG A 183 0.02 12.24 5.14
CA ARG A 183 0.69 13.31 5.90
C ARG A 183 0.28 14.72 5.43
N ARG A 184 -0.17 14.86 4.20
CA ARG A 184 -0.72 16.09 3.63
C ARG A 184 -2.24 16.22 3.84
N GLY A 185 -2.89 15.25 4.50
CA GLY A 185 -4.33 15.24 4.72
C GLY A 185 -5.15 14.94 3.47
N ILE A 186 -4.55 14.26 2.49
CA ILE A 186 -5.17 13.98 1.18
C ILE A 186 -5.91 12.66 1.25
N ASN A 187 -7.22 12.69 1.02
CA ASN A 187 -8.03 11.49 1.00
C ASN A 187 -7.95 10.82 -0.38
N ILE A 188 -7.88 9.49 -0.38
CA ILE A 188 -7.87 8.68 -1.60
C ILE A 188 -9.22 7.99 -1.73
N THR A 189 -9.96 8.34 -2.78
CA THR A 189 -11.26 7.76 -3.11
C THR A 189 -11.11 6.33 -3.64
N GLN A 190 -10.09 6.07 -4.45
CA GLN A 190 -9.82 4.74 -5.00
C GLN A 190 -8.33 4.58 -5.34
N ILE A 191 -7.82 3.35 -5.22
CA ILE A 191 -6.49 2.95 -5.69
C ILE A 191 -6.68 1.82 -6.69
N ILE A 192 -6.05 1.94 -7.86
CA ILE A 192 -6.03 0.90 -8.89
C ILE A 192 -4.57 0.61 -9.23
N SER A 193 -4.17 -0.66 -9.12
CA SER A 193 -2.85 -1.13 -9.56
C SER A 193 -3.06 -2.00 -10.79
N CYS A 194 -2.47 -1.61 -11.92
CA CYS A 194 -2.57 -2.34 -13.18
C CYS A 194 -1.17 -2.42 -13.80
N HIS A 195 -0.54 -3.60 -13.72
CA HIS A 195 0.82 -3.81 -14.20
C HIS A 195 1.81 -2.80 -13.55
N THR A 196 2.36 -1.89 -14.34
CA THR A 196 3.33 -0.84 -13.96
C THR A 196 2.67 0.43 -13.44
N ASP A 197 1.35 0.55 -13.62
CA ASP A 197 0.62 1.77 -13.36
C ASP A 197 -0.08 1.67 -12.01
N THR A 198 0.14 2.67 -11.17
CA THR A 198 -0.63 2.87 -9.94
C THR A 198 -1.43 4.15 -10.06
N VAL A 199 -2.75 4.03 -9.95
CA VAL A 199 -3.67 5.14 -10.10
C VAL A 199 -4.34 5.47 -8.78
N PHE A 200 -4.20 6.71 -8.34
CA PHE A 200 -4.86 7.24 -7.15
C PHE A 200 -5.95 8.21 -7.58
N ILE A 201 -7.19 7.93 -7.18
CA ILE A 201 -8.31 8.83 -7.39
C ILE A 201 -8.49 9.69 -6.15
N VAL A 202 -8.45 11.00 -6.32
CA VAL A 202 -8.55 11.99 -5.24
C VAL A 202 -9.59 13.06 -5.59
N ASP A 203 -10.06 13.79 -4.59
CA ASP A 203 -10.90 14.97 -4.82
C ASP A 203 -10.14 16.00 -5.66
N ARG A 204 -10.79 16.58 -6.68
CA ARG A 204 -10.18 17.57 -7.58
C ARG A 204 -9.59 18.75 -6.81
N LYS A 205 -10.18 19.14 -5.68
CA LYS A 205 -9.67 20.25 -4.85
C LYS A 205 -8.31 19.93 -4.24
N GLN A 206 -8.02 18.65 -4.01
CA GLN A 206 -6.74 18.19 -3.45
C GLN A 206 -5.76 17.69 -4.52
N ALA A 207 -6.18 17.66 -5.80
CA ALA A 207 -5.41 17.02 -6.87
C ALA A 207 -4.05 17.67 -7.14
N ILE A 208 -3.99 19.00 -7.11
CA ILE A 208 -2.73 19.74 -7.31
C ILE A 208 -1.79 19.53 -6.12
N ASP A 209 -2.30 19.61 -4.89
CA ASP A 209 -1.50 19.36 -3.69
C ASP A 209 -0.96 17.93 -3.66
N ALA A 210 -1.78 16.97 -4.09
CA ALA A 210 -1.40 15.57 -4.21
C ALA A 210 -0.33 15.35 -5.28
N TYR A 211 -0.50 15.95 -6.46
CA TYR A 211 0.49 15.90 -7.53
C TYR A 211 1.83 16.46 -7.05
N ASN A 212 1.82 17.67 -6.47
CA ASN A 212 3.02 18.34 -5.98
C ASN A 212 3.72 17.52 -4.89
N ALA A 213 2.97 16.95 -3.94
CA ALA A 213 3.56 16.15 -2.87
C ALA A 213 4.30 14.91 -3.40
N LEU A 214 3.77 14.26 -4.44
CA LEU A 214 4.42 13.11 -5.07
C LEU A 214 5.56 13.53 -6.00
N GLU A 215 5.38 14.60 -6.77
CA GLU A 215 6.40 15.14 -7.66
C GLU A 215 7.63 15.62 -6.87
N GLU A 216 7.43 16.35 -5.77
CA GLU A 216 8.51 16.76 -4.85
C GLU A 216 9.31 15.55 -4.35
N ALA A 217 8.62 14.48 -3.94
CA ALA A 217 9.26 13.25 -3.48
C ALA A 217 10.08 12.59 -4.59
N ILE A 218 9.50 12.42 -5.78
CA ILE A 218 10.18 11.81 -6.94
C ILE A 218 11.42 12.64 -7.35
N LEU A 219 11.28 13.96 -7.46
CA LEU A 219 12.39 14.84 -7.82
C LEU A 219 13.50 14.87 -6.77
N HIS A 220 13.15 14.79 -5.48
CA HIS A 220 14.13 14.66 -4.41
C HIS A 220 14.95 13.37 -4.55
N LEU A 221 14.28 12.25 -4.85
CA LEU A 221 14.94 10.96 -5.01
C LEU A 221 15.85 10.90 -6.25
N ARG A 222 15.51 11.62 -7.34
CA ARG A 222 16.35 11.72 -8.55
C ARG A 222 17.64 12.53 -8.37
N ARG A 223 17.73 13.35 -7.32
CA ARG A 223 18.91 14.20 -7.03
C ARG A 223 19.95 13.51 -6.16
N LYS A 224 19.61 12.38 -5.56
CA LYS A 224 20.52 11.52 -4.78
C LYS A 224 21.22 10.54 -5.70
#